data_AF-A0A1H4GDL5-F1
#
_entry.id   AF-A0A1H4GDL5-F1
#
_cell.length_a   1.000
_cell.length_b   1.000
_cell.length_c   1.000
_cell.angle_alpha   90.00
_cell.angle_beta   90.00
_cell.angle_gamma   90.00
#
_symmetry.space_group_name_H-M   'P 1'
#
loop_
_entity.id
_entity.type
_entity.pdbx_description
1 polymer ?
#
loop_
_entity_poly.entity_id
_entity_poly.type
_entity_poly.pdbx_seq_one_letter_code
_entity_poly.pdbx_strand_id
1 'polypeptide(L)' 'MTPASYKRHRHPPAIIFHAVWLYLRFSLSLRAVEEMLLARGV' A
#
# COMPACT_ATOMS: atom_id res chain seq x y z
N MET A 1 6.29 14.75 16.98
CA MET A 1 6.12 13.69 15.96
C MET A 1 5.98 14.37 14.60
N THR A 2 7.04 14.35 13.80
CA THR A 2 6.96 14.80 12.41
C THR A 2 6.17 13.77 11.61
N PRO A 3 5.06 14.14 10.94
CA PRO A 3 4.33 13.20 10.11
C PRO A 3 5.27 12.67 9.02
N ALA A 4 5.22 11.36 8.76
CA ALA A 4 6.00 10.74 7.69
C ALA A 4 5.72 11.52 6.39
N SER A 5 6.75 12.21 5.88
CA SER A 5 6.62 13.02 4.69
C SER A 5 6.63 12.10 3.48
N TYR A 6 5.44 11.75 2.97
CA TYR A 6 5.28 10.95 1.74
C TYR A 6 5.63 11.73 0.47
N LYS A 7 6.29 12.90 0.59
CA LYS A 7 6.89 13.63 -0.54
C LYS A 7 7.83 12.68 -1.28
N ARG A 8 7.46 12.27 -2.51
CA ARG A 8 8.15 11.35 -3.45
C ARG A 8 7.61 9.93 -3.54
N HIS A 9 6.56 9.54 -2.81
CA HIS A 9 5.89 8.28 -3.11
C HIS A 9 4.94 8.48 -4.30
N ARG A 10 5.00 7.56 -5.28
CA ARG A 10 4.13 7.58 -6.46
C ARG A 10 2.66 7.38 -6.08
N HIS A 11 2.42 6.75 -4.94
CA HIS A 11 1.09 6.48 -4.40
C HIS A 11 0.85 7.29 -3.11
N PRO A 12 -0.40 7.73 -2.88
CA PRO A 12 -0.74 8.42 -1.65
C PRO A 12 -0.58 7.51 -0.41
N PRO A 13 -0.39 8.10 0.78
CA PRO A 13 -0.20 7.40 2.05
C PRO A 13 -1.24 6.30 2.30
N ALA A 14 -2.49 6.55 1.90
CA ALA A 14 -3.60 5.62 2.09
C ALA A 14 -3.40 4.29 1.36
N ILE A 15 -2.82 4.31 0.15
CA ILE A 15 -2.53 3.10 -0.63
C ILE A 15 -1.42 2.29 0.04
N ILE A 16 -0.36 2.96 0.49
CA ILE A 16 0.77 2.31 1.17
C ILE A 16 0.29 1.68 2.47
N PHE A 17 -0.52 2.39 3.26
CA PHE A 17 -1.11 1.86 4.48
C PHE A 17 -2.01 0.66 4.21
N HIS A 18 -2.83 0.72 3.17
CA HIS A 18 -3.70 -0.39 2.78
C HIS A 18 -2.90 -1.62 2.32
N ALA A 19 -1.83 -1.41 1.56
CA ALA A 19 -0.92 -2.47 1.12
C ALA A 19 -0.24 -3.17 2.31
N VAL A 20 0.29 -2.38 3.25
CA VAL A 20 0.91 -2.90 4.47
C VAL A 20 -0.11 -3.63 5.34
N TRP A 21 -1.33 -3.10 5.45
CA TRP A 21 -2.40 -3.76 6.19
C TRP A 21 -2.80 -5.10 5.58
N LEU A 22 -2.94 -5.19 4.25
CA LEU A 22 -3.25 -6.45 3.55
C LEU A 22 -2.12 -7.48 3.71
N TYR A 23 -0.87 -7.02 3.60
CA TYR A 23 0.32 -7.85 3.83
C TYR A 23 0.31 -8.46 5.25
N LEU A 24 0.09 -7.63 6.28
CA LEU A 24 0.09 -8.09 7.67
C LEU A 24 -1.15 -8.92 8.05
N ARG A 25 -2.33 -8.58 7.52
CA ARG A 25 -3.61 -9.19 7.92
C ARG A 25 -3.84 -10.56 7.30
N PHE A 26 -3.40 -10.74 6.05
CA PHE A 26 -3.67 -11.93 5.25
C PHE A 26 -2.39 -12.69 4.87
N SER A 27 -1.21 -12.24 5.33
CA SER A 27 0.09 -12.78 4.92
C SER A 27 0.24 -12.87 3.39
N LEU A 28 -0.40 -11.93 2.67
CA LEU A 28 -0.41 -11.92 1.22
C LEU A 28 1.00 -11.59 0.70
N SER A 29 1.43 -12.28 -0.35
CA SER A 29 2.65 -11.90 -1.05
C SER A 29 2.50 -10.50 -1.63
N LEU A 30 3.59 -9.72 -1.65
CA LEU A 30 3.59 -8.35 -2.16
C LEU A 30 3.01 -8.25 -3.58
N ARG A 31 3.28 -9.27 -4.41
CA ARG A 31 2.75 -9.43 -5.76
C ARG A 31 1.22 -9.58 -5.80
N ALA A 32 0.63 -10.32 -4.86
CA ALA A 32 -0.83 -10.44 -4.76
C ALA A 32 -1.47 -9.12 -4.31
N VAL A 33 -0.79 -8.39 -3.42
CA VAL A 33 -1.22 -7.04 -3.01
C VAL A 33 -1.16 -6.07 -4.20
N GLU A 34 -0.09 -6.10 -5.00
CA GLU A 34 0.01 -5.33 -6.25
C GLU A 34 -1.12 -5.66 -7.22
N GLU A 35 -1.40 -6.93 -7.49
CA GLU A 35 -2.49 -7.35 -8.38
C GLU A 35 -3.87 -6.86 -7.89
N MET A 36 -4.11 -6.87 -6.56
CA MET A 36 -5.34 -6.34 -5.98
C MET A 36 -5.45 -4.82 -6.10
N LEU A 37 -4.33 -4.10 -5.97
CA LEU A 37 -4.30 -2.65 -6.19
C LEU A 37 -4.50 -2.33 -7.67
N LEU A 38 -3.88 -3.09 -8.57
CA LEU A 38 -4.05 -2.98 -10.02
C LEU A 38 -5.50 -3.22 -10.45
N ALA A 39 -6.13 -4.27 -9.90
CA ALA A 39 -7.54 -4.59 -10.15
C ALA A 39 -8.49 -3.50 -9.64
N ARG A 40 -8.08 -2.68 -8.66
CA ARG A 40 -8.83 -1.50 -8.19
C ARG A 40 -8.53 -0.23 -9.00
N GLY A 41 -7.64 -0.28 -9.99
CA GLY A 41 -7.25 0.87 -10.82
C GLY A 41 -6.38 1.90 -10.10
N VAL A 42 -5.62 1.48 -9.08
CA VAL A 42 -4.64 2.30 -8.35
C VAL A 42 -3.29 2.35 -9.04
#